data_AF-A0A5Q0TIY8-F1
#
_entry.id   AF-A0A5Q0TIY8-F1
#
_cell.length_a   1.000
_cell.length_b   1.000
_cell.length_c   1.000
_cell.angle_alpha   90.00
_cell.angle_beta   90.00
_cell.angle_gamma   90.00
#
_symmetry.space_group_name_H-M   'P 1'
#
loop_
_entity.id
_entity.type
_entity.pdbx_description
1 polymer ?
#
loop_
_entity_poly.entity_id
_entity_poly.type
_entity_poly.pdbx_seq_one_letter_code
_entity_poly.pdbx_strand_id
1 'polypeptide(L)'
;MLKKLIFIALVALAVWQFYNPSIEPEISKAKPTIASFFDMDTHSSNRRSHTKPHGIFECDNRQLCTEMTTQAEAAYFYQHCPNQKIALDPDGTPCGKYFE
;
A
#
# COMPACT_ATOMS: atom_id res chain seq x y z
N MET A 1 -15.03 20.23 -53.31
CA MET A 1 -15.82 20.27 -52.07
C MET A 1 -15.97 18.90 -51.40
N LEU A 2 -16.08 17.78 -52.14
CA LEU A 2 -16.25 16.43 -51.58
C LEU A 2 -15.04 15.86 -50.81
N LYS A 3 -13.80 16.12 -51.26
CA LYS A 3 -12.57 15.64 -50.58
C LYS A 3 -12.38 16.19 -49.15
N LYS A 4 -12.91 17.39 -48.87
CA LYS A 4 -12.89 17.98 -47.52
C LYS A 4 -13.87 17.28 -46.58
N LEU A 5 -15.03 16.88 -47.10
CA LEU A 5 -16.03 16.12 -46.34
C LEU A 5 -15.52 14.72 -45.99
N ILE A 6 -14.80 14.07 -46.91
CA ILE A 6 -14.17 12.76 -46.67
C ILE A 6 -13.13 12.86 -45.54
N PHE A 7 -12.30 13.92 -45.55
CA PHE A 7 -11.31 14.14 -44.48
C PHE A 7 -11.95 14.39 -43.12
N ILE A 8 -13.03 15.18 -43.05
CA ILE A 8 -13.74 15.46 -41.80
C ILE A 8 -14.39 14.18 -41.25
N ALA A 9 -14.97 13.35 -42.11
CA ALA A 9 -15.56 12.07 -41.70
C ALA A 9 -14.52 11.09 -41.15
N LEU A 10 -13.33 11.01 -41.76
CA LEU A 10 -12.23 10.15 -41.26
C LEU A 10 -11.71 10.60 -39.90
N VAL A 11 -11.55 11.92 -39.70
CA VAL A 11 -11.11 12.47 -38.40
C VAL A 11 -12.16 12.23 -37.32
N ALA A 12 -13.45 12.43 -37.64
CA ALA A 12 -14.54 12.15 -36.70
C ALA A 12 -14.60 10.66 -36.29
N LEU A 13 -14.42 9.74 -37.24
CA LEU A 13 -14.37 8.30 -36.96
C LEU A 13 -13.15 7.92 -36.11
N ALA A 14 -11.96 8.45 -36.41
CA ALA A 14 -10.75 8.19 -35.62
C ALA A 14 -10.88 8.70 -34.17
N VAL A 15 -11.47 9.89 -34.00
CA VAL A 15 -11.76 10.46 -32.69
C VAL A 15 -12.77 9.58 -31.95
N TRP A 16 -13.85 9.16 -32.59
CA TRP A 16 -14.85 8.30 -31.95
C TRP A 16 -14.28 6.92 -31.55
N GLN A 17 -13.41 6.33 -32.37
CA GLN A 17 -12.68 5.10 -32.02
C GLN A 17 -11.77 5.32 -30.80
N PHE A 18 -11.09 6.47 -30.71
CA PHE A 18 -10.24 6.81 -29.57
C PHE A 18 -11.03 7.04 -28.28
N TYR A 19 -12.23 7.63 -28.37
CA TYR A 19 -13.10 7.89 -27.23
C TYR A 19 -13.93 6.67 -26.78
N ASN A 20 -13.90 5.57 -27.53
CA ASN A 20 -14.60 4.34 -27.17
C ASN A 20 -13.58 3.21 -26.88
N PRO A 21 -12.82 3.29 -25.78
CA PRO A 21 -12.00 2.16 -25.35
C PRO A 21 -12.96 1.04 -24.93
N SER A 22 -13.17 0.06 -25.80
CA SER A 22 -13.70 -1.25 -25.40
C SER A 22 -12.68 -1.89 -24.46
N ILE A 23 -12.80 -1.60 -23.16
CA ILE A 23 -12.14 -2.38 -22.13
C ILE A 23 -13.04 -3.58 -21.84
N GLU A 24 -12.50 -4.75 -22.15
CA GLU A 24 -12.80 -6.12 -21.68
C GLU A 24 -12.98 -7.10 -22.85
N PRO A 25 -12.67 -8.40 -22.70
CA PRO A 25 -12.05 -9.11 -21.57
C PRO A 25 -11.00 -10.15 -22.00
N GLU A 26 -9.79 -10.12 -21.42
CA GLU A 26 -8.86 -11.28 -21.47
C GLU A 26 -8.33 -11.56 -20.06
N ILE A 27 -9.24 -11.87 -19.13
CA ILE A 27 -8.95 -12.86 -18.08
C ILE A 27 -9.74 -14.12 -18.42
N SER A 28 -9.44 -14.70 -19.59
CA SER A 28 -9.71 -16.09 -19.88
C SER A 28 -8.43 -16.87 -19.56
N LYS A 29 -8.51 -17.74 -18.55
CA LYS A 29 -7.50 -18.75 -18.16
C LYS A 29 -6.34 -18.29 -17.26
N ALA A 30 -6.67 -17.73 -16.11
CA ALA A 30 -5.97 -18.11 -14.88
C ALA A 30 -7.01 -18.63 -13.89
N LYS A 31 -6.98 -19.94 -13.66
CA LYS A 31 -7.73 -20.68 -12.65
C LYS A 31 -7.79 -19.86 -11.34
N PRO A 32 -8.95 -19.71 -10.68
CA PRO A 32 -9.02 -19.01 -9.41
C PRO A 32 -8.21 -19.81 -8.39
N THR A 33 -7.04 -19.26 -8.04
CA THR A 33 -6.16 -19.69 -6.95
C THR A 33 -6.82 -19.46 -5.58
N ILE A 34 -8.16 -19.51 -5.47
CA ILE A 34 -8.89 -19.40 -4.20
C ILE A 34 -8.74 -20.72 -3.41
N ALA A 35 -8.50 -21.84 -4.11
CA ALA A 35 -8.22 -23.13 -3.48
C ALA A 35 -6.87 -23.20 -2.73
N SER A 36 -5.94 -22.26 -2.96
CA SER A 36 -4.69 -22.19 -2.18
C SER A 36 -4.78 -21.27 -0.96
N PHE A 37 -5.94 -20.68 -0.67
CA PHE A 37 -6.17 -19.93 0.57
C PHE A 37 -6.64 -20.83 1.72
N PHE A 38 -7.02 -22.08 1.42
CA PHE A 38 -7.45 -23.06 2.41
C PHE A 38 -6.49 -24.25 2.53
N ASP A 39 -5.28 -24.15 1.97
CA ASP A 39 -4.15 -24.95 2.43
C ASP A 39 -3.71 -24.43 3.82
N MET A 40 -4.51 -24.87 4.78
CA MET A 40 -4.09 -25.23 6.12
C MET A 40 -2.84 -26.09 5.99
N ASP A 41 -1.68 -25.46 6.14
CA ASP A 41 -0.66 -25.86 7.10
C ASP A 41 0.46 -24.80 7.19
N THR A 42 0.46 -24.11 8.33
CA THR A 42 1.68 -23.82 9.10
C THR A 42 2.74 -22.91 8.47
N HIS A 43 2.35 -21.85 7.76
CA HIS A 43 3.28 -20.74 7.44
C HIS A 43 2.66 -19.33 7.55
N SER A 44 1.75 -19.11 8.50
CA SER A 44 1.31 -17.75 8.87
C SER A 44 1.07 -17.62 10.37
N SER A 45 2.16 -17.56 11.11
CA SER A 45 2.37 -16.61 12.21
C SER A 45 3.80 -16.73 12.72
N ASN A 46 4.76 -16.65 11.79
CA ASN A 46 5.88 -15.78 12.07
C ASN A 46 5.47 -14.39 11.53
N ARG A 47 4.40 -13.76 12.04
CA ARG A 47 4.66 -12.80 13.12
C ARG A 47 5.80 -13.33 13.99
N ARG A 48 7.03 -13.13 13.47
CA ARG A 48 7.98 -12.41 14.30
C ARG A 48 7.16 -11.17 14.63
N SER A 49 6.45 -11.21 15.75
CA SER A 49 6.92 -10.48 16.89
C SER A 49 8.43 -10.32 16.65
N HIS A 50 8.77 -9.27 15.89
CA HIS A 50 9.93 -8.48 16.18
C HIS A 50 9.63 -7.85 17.55
N THR A 51 9.32 -8.68 18.56
CA THR A 51 9.92 -8.50 19.86
C THR A 51 11.39 -8.75 19.58
N LYS A 52 12.04 -7.73 18.98
CA LYS A 52 13.46 -7.56 19.16
C LYS A 52 13.64 -7.68 20.67
N PRO A 53 14.63 -8.45 21.14
CA PRO A 53 14.88 -8.59 22.56
C PRO A 53 14.84 -7.20 23.18
N HIS A 54 14.02 -7.04 24.23
CA HIS A 54 13.79 -5.77 24.93
C HIS A 54 15.12 -5.00 25.07
N GLY A 55 15.35 -3.99 24.22
CA GLY A 55 16.56 -3.17 24.26
C GLY A 55 17.27 -2.89 22.93
N ILE A 56 17.00 -3.62 21.84
CA ILE A 56 17.59 -3.32 20.53
C ILE A 56 16.48 -2.92 19.55
N PHE A 57 16.30 -1.62 19.35
CA PHE A 57 15.43 -1.09 18.30
C PHE A 57 16.28 -0.84 17.06
N GLU A 58 15.75 -1.11 15.88
CA GLU A 58 16.42 -0.69 14.64
C GLU A 58 15.35 -0.12 13.72
N CYS A 59 15.77 0.65 12.74
CA CYS A 59 14.84 1.22 11.78
C CYS A 59 14.37 0.15 10.81
N ASP A 60 13.06 0.01 10.73
CA ASP A 60 12.40 -0.86 9.79
C ASP A 60 11.24 -0.09 9.14
N ASN A 61 10.40 -0.76 8.35
CA ASN A 61 9.37 -0.09 7.53
C ASN A 61 8.15 0.40 8.34
N ARG A 62 8.21 0.35 9.68
CA ARG A 62 7.13 0.80 10.55
C ARG A 62 7.16 2.31 10.69
N GLN A 63 6.03 2.95 10.48
CA GLN A 63 5.93 4.41 10.44
C GLN A 63 4.89 4.97 11.41
N LEU A 64 3.99 4.14 11.93
CA LEU A 64 2.82 4.55 12.71
C LEU A 64 2.89 4.02 14.14
N CYS A 65 2.23 4.72 15.08
CA CYS A 65 2.14 4.28 16.49
C CYS A 65 1.50 2.89 16.64
N THR A 66 0.54 2.55 15.79
CA THR A 66 -0.16 1.24 15.79
C THR A 66 0.74 0.06 15.47
N GLU A 67 1.91 0.32 14.90
CA GLU A 67 2.89 -0.71 14.52
C GLU A 67 3.96 -0.90 15.62
N MET A 68 3.96 -0.02 16.62
CA MET A 68 4.93 -0.01 17.71
C MET A 68 4.39 -0.71 18.93
N THR A 69 5.28 -1.42 19.62
CA THR A 69 4.92 -2.27 20.75
C THR A 69 5.20 -1.60 22.09
N THR A 70 6.06 -0.59 22.12
CA THR A 70 6.41 0.14 23.36
C THR A 70 6.60 1.63 23.10
N GLN A 71 6.40 2.45 24.13
CA GLN A 71 6.68 3.89 24.07
C GLN A 71 8.16 4.20 23.84
N ALA A 72 9.07 3.38 24.42
CA ALA A 72 10.50 3.51 24.19
C ALA A 72 10.90 3.25 22.73
N GLU A 73 10.24 2.30 22.07
CA GLU A 73 10.40 2.06 20.64
C GLU A 73 9.93 3.26 19.82
N ALA A 74 8.78 3.86 20.16
CA ALA A 74 8.30 5.06 19.48
C ALA A 74 9.25 6.25 19.62
N ALA A 75 9.81 6.45 20.81
CA ALA A 75 10.84 7.47 21.03
C ALA A 75 12.11 7.20 20.23
N TYR A 76 12.56 5.95 20.16
CA TYR A 76 13.71 5.56 19.35
C TYR A 76 13.50 5.87 17.87
N PHE A 77 12.37 5.45 17.31
CA PHE A 77 12.08 5.61 15.89
C PHE A 77 11.88 7.08 15.49
N TYR A 78 11.27 7.90 16.36
CA TYR A 78 11.16 9.34 16.11
C TYR A 78 12.53 10.03 16.01
N GLN A 79 13.50 9.61 16.83
CA GLN A 79 14.82 10.24 16.90
C GLN A 79 15.86 9.65 15.93
N HIS A 80 15.78 8.35 15.65
CA HIS A 80 16.84 7.61 14.95
C HIS A 80 16.45 7.16 13.55
N CYS A 81 15.15 7.16 13.20
CA CYS A 81 14.69 6.60 11.93
C CYS A 81 14.20 7.67 10.94
N PRO A 82 14.66 7.62 9.68
CA PRO A 82 14.20 8.55 8.65
C PRO A 82 12.76 8.22 8.22
N ASN A 83 12.01 9.26 7.82
CA ASN A 83 10.64 9.15 7.28
C ASN A 83 9.58 8.61 8.27
N GLN A 84 9.79 8.79 9.57
CA GLN A 84 8.83 8.36 10.58
C GLN A 84 7.58 9.25 10.60
N LYS A 85 6.38 8.65 10.68
CA LYS A 85 5.08 9.34 10.79
C LYS A 85 4.46 9.16 12.18
N ILE A 86 5.29 9.34 13.21
CA ILE A 86 4.83 9.35 14.61
C ILE A 86 4.36 10.75 14.96
N ALA A 87 3.16 10.85 15.54
CA ALA A 87 2.68 12.09 16.13
C ALA A 87 3.28 12.28 17.52
N LEU A 88 3.68 13.52 17.81
CA LEU A 88 3.97 13.95 19.18
C LEU A 88 2.69 14.48 19.80
N ASP A 89 2.44 14.07 21.03
CA ASP A 89 1.44 14.67 21.88
C ASP A 89 1.87 16.07 22.33
N PRO A 90 0.93 16.90 22.85
CA PRO A 90 1.23 18.26 23.31
C PRO A 90 2.35 18.33 24.35
N ASP A 91 2.60 17.25 25.08
CA ASP A 91 3.68 17.13 26.08
C ASP A 91 5.04 16.75 25.47
N GLY A 92 5.11 16.58 24.14
CA GLY A 92 6.32 16.19 23.42
C GLY A 92 6.59 14.67 23.40
N THR A 93 5.67 13.88 23.95
CA THR A 93 5.77 12.42 24.00
C THR A 93 5.36 11.80 22.66
N PRO A 94 6.21 10.96 22.03
CA PRO A 94 5.86 10.23 20.82
C PRO A 94 4.86 9.11 21.16
N CYS A 95 3.73 9.08 20.43
CA CYS A 95 2.67 8.09 20.65
C CYS A 95 2.13 8.03 22.09
N GLY A 96 2.12 9.14 22.84
CA GLY A 96 1.68 9.18 24.24
C GLY A 96 0.29 8.58 24.43
N LYS A 97 -0.72 9.12 23.74
CA LYS A 97 -2.12 8.64 23.79
C LYS A 97 -2.34 7.20 23.32
N TYR A 98 -1.38 6.60 22.62
CA TYR A 98 -1.49 5.22 22.14
C TYR A 98 -1.07 4.19 23.21
N PHE A 99 -0.22 4.60 24.16
CA PHE A 99 0.33 3.74 25.19
C PHE A 99 -0.16 4.07 26.61
N GLU A 100 -1.13 4.98 26.75
CA GLU A 100 -1.87 5.25 28.01
C GLU A 100 -2.81 4.11 28.41
#